data_AF-A0A373A3I9-F1
#
_entry.id   AF-A0A373A3I9-F1
#
_cell.length_a   1.000
_cell.length_b   1.000
_cell.length_c   1.000
_cell.angle_alpha   90.00
_cell.angle_beta   90.00
_cell.angle_gamma   90.00
#
_symmetry.space_group_name_H-M   'P 1'
#
loop_
_entity.id
_entity.type
_entity.pdbx_description
1 polymer ?
#
loop_
_entity_poly.entity_id
_entity_poly.type
_entity_poly.pdbx_seq_one_letter_code
_entity_poly.pdbx_strand_id
1 'polypeptide(L)'
;MNTDSTTTDDSNTDLHEWVIAAYVPVDTQGAAYARRRGVYRVPATTKIRSADVICIRCRRPYDEVCEDPCAGADQMLHGGPIGTRKRRPAPEHRHQVAAAENFRKPDPGDAGNRKREQPPGR
;
A
#
# COMPACT_ATOMS: atom_id res chain seq x y z
N MET A 1 34.76 37.13 29.43
CA MET A 1 33.45 37.05 28.78
C MET A 1 33.50 35.82 27.90
N ASN A 2 33.07 34.67 28.42
CA ASN A 2 33.17 33.39 27.70
C ASN A 2 31.81 33.11 27.07
N THR A 3 31.74 33.20 25.76
CA THR A 3 30.55 32.87 24.97
C THR A 3 30.45 31.36 24.87
N ASP A 4 29.59 30.77 25.69
CA ASP A 4 29.08 29.41 25.51
C ASP A 4 28.40 29.33 24.14
N SER A 5 29.00 28.59 23.23
CA SER A 5 28.40 28.25 21.95
C SER A 5 27.53 27.03 22.16
N THR A 6 26.24 27.26 22.41
CA THR A 6 25.22 26.22 22.37
C THR A 6 24.99 25.85 20.90
N THR A 7 25.86 25.02 20.34
CA THR A 7 25.64 24.42 19.02
C THR A 7 24.62 23.30 19.21
N THR A 8 23.37 23.60 18.85
CA THR A 8 22.27 22.63 18.82
C THR A 8 22.66 21.49 17.87
N ASP A 9 22.83 20.30 18.44
CA ASP A 9 23.11 19.05 17.74
C ASP A 9 21.83 18.54 17.05
N ASP A 10 21.48 19.14 15.90
CA ASP A 10 20.41 18.69 14.99
C ASP A 10 20.98 17.81 13.84
N SER A 11 22.10 17.13 14.09
CA SER A 11 22.99 16.53 13.08
C SER A 11 22.48 15.24 12.42
N ASN A 12 21.23 14.80 12.66
CA ASN A 12 20.71 13.51 12.15
C ASN A 12 19.60 13.66 11.09
N THR A 13 19.35 14.89 10.64
CA THR A 13 18.35 15.16 9.59
C THR A 13 18.97 15.01 8.18
N ASP A 14 20.29 15.18 8.08
CA ASP A 14 21.05 15.13 6.81
C ASP A 14 21.54 13.73 6.44
N LEU A 15 21.32 12.73 7.30
CA LEU A 15 21.70 11.35 7.01
C LEU A 15 20.62 10.62 6.20
N HIS A 16 21.07 9.93 5.15
CA HIS A 16 20.22 9.05 4.35
C HIS A 16 19.83 7.80 5.13
N GLU A 17 18.60 7.33 4.92
CA GLU A 17 18.13 6.03 5.41
C GLU A 17 17.84 5.14 4.20
N TRP A 18 18.70 4.15 3.99
CA TRP A 18 18.69 3.32 2.79
C TRP A 18 17.71 2.15 2.90
N VAL A 19 16.92 1.95 1.86
CA VAL A 19 16.04 0.79 1.69
C VAL A 19 16.31 0.12 0.35
N ILE A 20 16.23 -1.21 0.35
CA ILE A 20 16.40 -2.01 -0.86
C ILE A 20 15.02 -2.33 -1.42
N ALA A 21 14.74 -1.85 -2.63
CA ALA A 21 13.65 -2.36 -3.42
C ALA A 21 14.07 -3.72 -3.99
N ALA A 22 13.26 -4.75 -3.78
CA ALA A 22 13.62 -6.11 -4.16
C ALA A 22 12.41 -6.96 -4.56
N TYR A 23 12.68 -7.96 -5.38
CA TYR A 23 11.70 -8.99 -5.72
C TYR A 23 11.88 -10.18 -4.78
N VAL A 24 10.84 -10.50 -4.02
CA VAL A 24 10.81 -11.66 -3.13
C VAL A 24 10.04 -12.78 -3.83
N PRO A 25 10.70 -13.88 -4.23
CA PRO A 25 10.00 -15.02 -4.79
C PRO A 25 9.16 -15.68 -3.70
N VAL A 26 7.88 -15.91 -3.99
CA VAL A 26 6.94 -16.55 -3.08
C VAL A 26 6.14 -17.61 -3.81
N ASP A 27 5.73 -18.64 -3.08
CA ASP A 27 4.79 -19.64 -3.57
C ASP A 27 3.35 -19.10 -3.57
N THR A 28 2.42 -19.85 -4.15
CA THR A 28 1.01 -19.44 -4.24
C THR A 28 0.39 -19.18 -2.86
N GLN A 29 0.76 -19.97 -1.85
CA GLN A 29 0.27 -19.80 -0.49
C GLN A 29 0.82 -18.52 0.15
N GLY A 30 2.12 -18.25 0.00
CA GLY A 30 2.77 -17.03 0.46
C GLY A 30 2.17 -15.78 -0.20
N ALA A 31 1.94 -15.82 -1.51
CA ALA A 31 1.28 -14.74 -2.24
C ALA A 31 -0.14 -14.47 -1.71
N ALA A 32 -0.93 -15.53 -1.49
CA ALA A 32 -2.28 -15.41 -0.93
C ALA A 32 -2.26 -14.89 0.52
N TYR A 33 -1.25 -15.24 1.30
CA TYR A 33 -1.06 -14.71 2.65
C TYR A 33 -0.70 -13.23 2.64
N ALA A 34 0.31 -12.85 1.85
CA ALA A 34 0.80 -11.48 1.71
C ALA A 34 -0.32 -10.53 1.26
N ARG A 35 -1.11 -10.93 0.26
CA ARG A 35 -2.25 -10.14 -0.22
C ARG A 35 -3.31 -9.91 0.87
N ARG A 36 -3.58 -10.90 1.71
CA ARG A 36 -4.61 -10.80 2.77
C ARG A 36 -4.15 -10.02 3.99
N ARG A 37 -2.86 -10.10 4.35
CA ARG A 37 -2.32 -9.50 5.58
C ARG A 37 -1.54 -8.21 5.35
N GLY A 38 -1.16 -7.92 4.11
CA GLY A 38 -0.28 -6.80 3.77
C GLY A 38 1.17 -6.98 4.24
N VAL A 39 1.51 -8.13 4.81
CA VAL A 39 2.83 -8.46 5.34
C VAL A 39 3.18 -9.88 4.95
N TYR A 40 4.44 -10.10 4.61
CA TYR A 40 5.01 -11.41 4.34
C TYR A 40 6.31 -11.57 5.12
N ARG A 41 6.45 -12.69 5.83
CA ARG A 41 7.70 -13.02 6.54
C ARG A 41 8.55 -13.87 5.61
N VAL A 42 9.66 -13.31 5.15
CA VAL A 42 10.62 -14.05 4.35
C VAL A 42 11.28 -15.11 5.23
N PRO A 43 11.40 -16.37 4.77
CA PRO A 43 12.12 -17.40 5.52
C PRO A 43 13.56 -16.97 5.82
N ALA A 44 14.06 -17.36 6.99
CA ALA A 44 15.44 -17.08 7.37
C ALA A 44 16.40 -17.60 6.28
N THR A 45 17.54 -16.91 6.12
CA THR A 45 18.61 -17.21 5.14
C THR A 45 18.22 -17.15 3.65
N THR A 46 16.99 -16.74 3.31
CA THR A 46 16.60 -16.52 1.92
C THR A 46 17.45 -15.42 1.29
N LYS A 47 18.15 -15.74 0.20
CA LYS A 47 18.91 -14.75 -0.58
C LYS A 47 17.95 -13.97 -1.47
N ILE A 48 17.87 -12.66 -1.27
CA ILE A 48 17.05 -11.75 -2.06
C ILE A 48 17.97 -10.96 -2.99
N ARG A 49 17.59 -10.80 -4.26
CA ARG A 49 18.30 -9.92 -5.21
C ARG A 49 17.77 -8.50 -5.07
N SER A 50 18.67 -7.53 -4.95
CA SER A 50 18.32 -6.11 -5.02
C SER A 50 17.88 -5.77 -6.44
N ALA A 51 16.75 -5.07 -6.56
CA ALA A 51 16.34 -4.43 -7.80
C ALA A 51 16.86 -2.99 -7.85
N ASP A 52 16.73 -2.28 -6.73
CA ASP A 52 17.21 -0.90 -6.58
C ASP A 52 17.54 -0.60 -5.10
N VAL A 53 18.38 0.40 -4.86
CA VAL A 53 18.72 0.89 -3.51
C VAL A 53 18.42 2.38 -3.47
N ILE A 54 17.46 2.78 -2.64
CA ILE A 54 16.97 4.16 -2.59
C ILE A 54 16.95 4.66 -1.16
N CYS A 55 17.05 5.98 -0.97
CA CYS A 55 16.82 6.58 0.34
C CYS A 55 15.31 6.71 0.60
N ILE A 56 14.81 6.24 1.75
CA ILE A 56 13.38 6.32 2.08
C ILE A 56 12.92 7.76 2.37
N ARG A 57 13.85 8.62 2.78
CA ARG A 57 13.61 10.04 3.08
C ARG A 57 13.46 10.87 1.81
N CYS A 58 14.53 10.98 1.02
CA CYS A 58 14.56 11.83 -0.18
C CYS A 58 14.13 11.13 -1.47
N ARG A 59 13.92 9.80 -1.45
CA ARG A 59 13.47 8.97 -2.59
C ARG A 59 14.40 8.96 -3.81
N ARG A 60 15.65 9.40 -3.64
CA ARG A 60 16.68 9.34 -4.69
C ARG A 60 17.45 8.01 -4.64
N PRO A 61 17.93 7.50 -5.78
CA PRO A 61 18.72 6.27 -5.84
C PRO A 61 20.12 6.47 -5.27
N TYR A 62 20.71 5.39 -4.76
CA TYR A 62 22.00 5.42 -4.09
C TYR A 62 23.12 6.02 -4.94
N ASP A 63 23.20 5.62 -6.21
CA ASP A 63 24.27 6.02 -7.13
C ASP A 63 24.27 7.53 -7.43
N GLU A 64 23.15 8.22 -7.19
CA GLU A 64 23.04 9.66 -7.44
C GLU A 64 23.38 10.54 -6.24
N VAL A 65 23.25 10.03 -5.00
CA VAL A 65 23.25 10.86 -3.78
C VAL A 65 24.10 10.30 -2.65
N CYS A 66 24.90 9.27 -2.89
CA CYS A 66 25.75 8.67 -1.87
C CYS A 66 26.80 9.66 -1.31
N GLU A 67 27.20 10.66 -2.09
CA GLU A 67 28.16 11.70 -1.69
C GLU A 67 27.48 13.00 -1.22
N ASP A 68 26.18 13.14 -1.44
CA ASP A 68 25.40 14.35 -1.12
C ASP A 68 24.63 14.19 0.21
N PRO A 69 24.40 15.27 0.96
CA PRO A 69 23.54 15.22 2.14
C PRO A 69 22.08 14.90 1.77
N CYS A 70 21.38 14.23 2.67
CA CYS A 70 19.97 13.91 2.48
C CYS A 70 19.12 15.18 2.52
N ALA A 71 18.46 15.52 1.41
CA ALA A 71 17.53 16.63 1.34
C ALA A 71 16.25 16.48 2.20
N GLY A 72 16.11 15.36 2.93
CA GLY A 72 14.94 15.05 3.75
C GLY A 72 13.71 14.65 2.93
N ALA A 73 12.56 14.59 3.58
CA ALA A 73 11.27 14.38 2.91
C ALA A 73 10.80 15.70 2.30
N ASP A 74 10.87 15.84 0.99
CA ASP A 74 10.33 17.01 0.29
C ASP A 74 8.83 17.12 0.53
N GLN A 75 8.41 18.16 1.29
CA GLN A 75 7.01 18.41 1.63
C GLN A 75 6.13 18.64 0.39
N MET A 76 6.71 19.11 -0.72
CA MET A 76 5.99 19.32 -1.97
C MET A 76 5.63 17.99 -2.65
N LEU A 77 6.47 16.96 -2.50
CA LEU A 77 6.27 15.64 -3.12
C LEU A 77 5.10 14.87 -2.48
N HIS A 78 4.78 15.14 -1.22
CA HIS A 78 3.63 14.57 -0.51
C HIS A 78 2.29 15.25 -0.85
N GLY A 79 2.26 16.09 -1.89
CA GLY A 79 1.04 16.69 -2.43
C GLY A 79 0.39 17.70 -1.50
N GLY A 80 1.23 18.53 -0.87
CA GLY A 80 0.84 19.64 -0.01
C GLY A 80 0.15 19.23 1.29
N PRO A 81 -0.22 20.20 2.15
CA PRO A 81 -0.91 19.94 3.40
C PRO A 81 -2.21 19.15 3.20
N ILE A 82 -2.45 18.15 4.05
CA ILE A 82 -3.70 17.38 4.08
C ILE A 82 -4.89 18.35 4.13
N GLY A 83 -5.76 18.29 3.10
CA GLY A 83 -6.94 19.16 2.97
C GLY A 83 -6.86 20.20 1.85
N THR A 84 -5.68 20.51 1.32
CA THR A 84 -5.51 21.47 0.20
C THR A 84 -5.65 20.85 -1.19
N ARG A 85 -5.74 19.51 -1.26
CA ARG A 85 -5.92 18.80 -2.54
C ARG A 85 -7.31 19.09 -3.10
N LYS A 86 -7.38 19.76 -4.26
CA LYS A 86 -8.62 19.83 -5.05
C LYS A 86 -9.08 18.40 -5.34
N ARG A 87 -10.25 18.03 -4.81
CA ARG A 87 -10.88 16.76 -5.18
C ARG A 87 -11.06 16.75 -6.69
N ARG A 88 -10.59 15.70 -7.36
CA ARG A 88 -10.93 15.47 -8.77
C ARG A 88 -12.47 15.43 -8.84
N PRO A 89 -13.11 16.22 -9.70
CA PRO A 89 -14.55 16.12 -9.88
C PRO A 89 -14.90 14.67 -10.22
N ALA A 90 -15.91 14.13 -9.56
CA ALA A 90 -16.35 12.77 -9.81
C ALA A 90 -16.67 12.66 -11.31
N PRO A 91 -16.16 11.64 -12.02
CA PRO A 91 -16.59 11.43 -13.40
C PRO A 91 -18.10 11.21 -13.38
N GLU A 92 -18.85 12.05 -14.07
CA GLU A 92 -20.25 11.79 -14.41
C GLU A 92 -20.27 10.57 -15.33
N HIS A 93 -20.25 9.37 -14.75
CA HIS A 93 -20.46 8.14 -15.49
C HIS A 93 -21.92 8.11 -15.94
N ARG A 94 -22.21 8.65 -17.13
CA ARG A 94 -23.55 8.66 -17.76
C ARG A 94 -24.03 7.26 -18.20
N HIS A 95 -23.32 6.19 -17.87
CA HIS A 95 -23.63 4.83 -18.31
C HIS A 95 -23.53 3.80 -17.19
N GLN A 96 -24.30 3.93 -16.11
CA GLN A 96 -24.70 2.79 -15.28
C GLN A 96 -26.10 3.00 -14.69
N VAL A 97 -27.14 2.83 -15.50
CA VAL A 97 -28.46 2.39 -15.01
C VAL A 97 -29.07 1.44 -16.03
N ALA A 98 -28.77 0.15 -15.91
CA ALA A 98 -29.56 -0.95 -16.48
C ALA A 98 -29.09 -2.30 -15.89
N ALA A 99 -29.07 -2.43 -14.56
CA ALA A 99 -28.81 -3.74 -13.93
C ALA A 99 -29.59 -3.99 -12.64
N ALA A 100 -30.62 -3.18 -12.34
CA ALA A 100 -31.49 -3.40 -11.18
C ALA A 100 -32.85 -4.03 -11.53
N GLU A 101 -33.25 -4.05 -12.81
CA GLU A 101 -34.59 -4.54 -13.20
C GLU A 101 -34.67 -6.04 -13.54
N ASN A 102 -33.53 -6.76 -13.52
CA ASN A 102 -33.50 -8.21 -13.80
C ASN A 102 -33.47 -9.10 -12.54
N PHE A 103 -33.74 -8.55 -11.35
CA PHE A 103 -34.16 -9.39 -10.23
C PHE A 103 -35.56 -9.93 -10.55
N ARG A 104 -35.58 -11.15 -11.10
CA ARG A 104 -36.76 -11.99 -11.31
C ARG A 104 -37.80 -11.73 -10.21
N LYS A 105 -38.93 -11.13 -10.57
CA LYS A 105 -40.14 -11.29 -9.75
C LYS A 105 -40.38 -12.80 -9.65
N PRO A 106 -40.51 -13.38 -8.45
CA PRO A 106 -40.91 -14.77 -8.34
C PRO A 106 -42.29 -14.91 -8.98
N ASP A 107 -42.43 -15.86 -9.91
CA ASP A 107 -43.71 -16.18 -10.52
C ASP A 107 -44.72 -16.56 -9.42
N PRO A 108 -45.96 -16.02 -9.46
CA PRO A 108 -46.96 -16.28 -8.44
C PRO A 108 -47.49 -17.73 -8.45
N GLY A 109 -46.95 -18.60 -9.31
CA GLY A 109 -47.35 -20.01 -9.44
C GLY A 109 -46.50 -21.01 -8.66
N ASP A 110 -45.37 -20.62 -8.04
CA ASP A 110 -44.46 -21.58 -7.40
C ASP A 110 -44.79 -21.82 -5.91
N ALA A 111 -46.03 -22.22 -5.65
CA ALA A 111 -46.53 -22.64 -4.34
C ALA A 111 -46.33 -24.15 -4.14
N GLY A 112 -45.15 -24.69 -4.44
CA GLY A 112 -45.07 -26.15 -4.54
C GLY A 112 -43.70 -26.82 -4.57
N ASN A 113 -42.71 -26.42 -3.78
CA ASN A 113 -41.74 -27.42 -3.29
C ASN A 113 -40.90 -26.96 -2.09
N ARG A 114 -41.37 -27.25 -0.87
CA ARG A 114 -40.53 -27.27 0.34
C ARG A 114 -40.60 -28.65 0.99
N LYS A 115 -40.08 -29.68 0.32
CA LYS A 115 -39.55 -30.84 1.03
C LYS A 115 -38.05 -30.62 1.23
N ARG A 116 -37.72 -29.99 2.36
CA ARG A 116 -36.37 -30.08 2.94
C ARG A 116 -36.18 -31.53 3.37
N GLU A 117 -35.44 -32.31 2.61
CA GLU A 117 -34.82 -33.52 3.17
C GLU A 117 -33.69 -33.06 4.09
N GLN A 118 -33.85 -33.30 5.40
CA GLN A 118 -32.77 -33.15 6.36
C GLN A 118 -31.75 -34.27 6.12
N PRO A 119 -30.44 -33.97 6.09
CA PRO A 119 -29.44 -35.04 6.10
C PRO A 119 -29.54 -35.81 7.42
N PRO A 120 -29.56 -37.16 7.40
CA PRO A 120 -29.59 -37.94 8.62
C PRO A 120 -28.28 -37.74 9.38
N GLY A 121 -28.39 -37.29 10.62
CA GLY A 121 -27.27 -37.18 11.53
C GLY A 121 -26.76 -38.55 11.96
N ARG A 122 -25.46 -38.76 11.80
CA ARG A 122 -24.57 -39.39 12.78
C ARG A 122 -23.12 -39.14 12.42
#